data_AF-X1HJC5-F1
#
_entry.id   AF-X1HJC5-F1
#
_cell.length_a   1.000
_cell.length_b   1.000
_cell.length_c   1.000
_cell.angle_alpha   90.00
_cell.angle_beta   90.00
_cell.angle_gamma   90.00
#
_symmetry.space_group_name_H-M   'P 1'
#
loop_
_entity.id
_entity.type
_entity.pdbx_description
1 polymer ?
#
loop_
_entity_poly.entity_id
_entity_poly.type
_entity_poly.pdbx_seq_one_letter_code
_entity_poly.pdbx_strand_id
1 'polypeptide(L)'
;MTLKDNTTQFIGQPAKVLETEAAMVIEWPRSLTHRHTYGKLSPFFKALKEGKLLATRCVNPECKENRLWLPPRADCPDCNQPMAWEEMPQPVIG
;
A
#
# COMPACT_ATOMS: atom_id res chain seq x y z
N MET A 1 18.56 -19.36 -49.04
CA MET A 1 17.27 -18.87 -48.53
C MET A 1 16.66 -20.02 -47.77
N THR A 2 16.81 -20.04 -46.44
CA THR A 2 16.15 -21.02 -45.57
C THR A 2 15.95 -20.38 -44.21
N LEU A 3 14.70 -20.44 -43.77
CA LEU A 3 14.09 -19.68 -42.70
C LEU A 3 14.79 -19.97 -41.36
N LYS A 4 15.23 -18.93 -40.65
CA LYS A 4 15.66 -19.09 -39.25
C LYS A 4 14.41 -19.20 -38.40
N ASP A 5 14.20 -20.38 -37.84
CA ASP A 5 13.18 -20.67 -36.84
C ASP A 5 13.34 -19.70 -35.65
N ASN A 6 12.40 -18.77 -35.53
CA ASN A 6 12.35 -17.77 -34.47
C ASN A 6 11.74 -18.37 -33.19
N THR A 7 12.26 -19.50 -32.70
CA THR A 7 11.87 -20.04 -31.39
C THR A 7 12.65 -19.34 -30.30
N THR A 8 11.97 -18.54 -29.48
CA THR A 8 12.57 -17.87 -28.33
C THR A 8 13.02 -18.90 -27.29
N GLN A 9 14.32 -18.98 -27.03
CA GLN A 9 14.87 -19.83 -25.96
C GLN A 9 14.62 -19.18 -24.60
N PHE A 10 14.07 -19.95 -23.67
CA PHE A 10 13.97 -19.54 -22.27
C PHE A 10 15.37 -19.59 -21.64
N ILE A 11 15.99 -18.42 -21.50
CA ILE A 11 17.31 -18.23 -20.86
C ILE A 11 17.23 -18.09 -19.33
N GLY A 12 16.03 -18.24 -18.76
CA GLY A 12 15.83 -18.15 -17.32
C GLY A 12 16.23 -19.44 -16.60
N GLN A 13 16.70 -19.32 -15.37
CA GLN A 13 16.81 -20.47 -14.48
C GLN A 13 15.44 -20.76 -13.84
N PRO A 14 14.93 -22.02 -13.84
CA PRO A 14 13.71 -22.38 -13.13
C PRO A 14 13.79 -22.01 -11.65
N ALA A 15 12.71 -21.46 -11.09
CA ALA A 15 12.70 -20.92 -9.72
C ALA A 15 12.99 -21.98 -8.63
N LYS A 16 12.59 -23.24 -8.83
CA LYS A 16 13.07 -24.40 -8.05
C LYS A 16 12.61 -25.72 -8.67
N VAL A 17 13.53 -26.62 -9.00
CA VAL A 17 13.19 -28.06 -9.17
C VAL A 17 13.27 -28.66 -7.78
N LEU A 18 12.15 -29.18 -7.25
CA LEU A 18 12.04 -29.51 -5.82
C LEU A 18 12.76 -30.80 -5.44
N GLU A 19 12.87 -31.78 -6.35
CA GLU A 19 13.73 -32.95 -6.17
C GLU A 19 13.92 -33.70 -7.50
N THR A 20 15.07 -34.35 -7.68
CA THR A 20 15.39 -35.22 -8.83
C THR A 20 15.93 -36.59 -8.41
N GLU A 21 16.08 -36.84 -7.11
CA GLU A 21 16.66 -38.05 -6.49
C GLU A 21 15.77 -38.51 -5.32
N ALA A 22 15.88 -39.78 -4.92
CA ALA A 22 14.93 -40.48 -4.04
C ALA A 22 15.12 -40.25 -2.52
N ALA A 23 15.25 -39.00 -2.06
CA ALA A 23 15.19 -38.70 -0.63
C ALA A 23 13.74 -38.44 -0.17
N MET A 24 13.49 -38.54 1.14
CA MET A 24 12.15 -38.32 1.71
C MET A 24 11.97 -36.83 2.04
N VAL A 25 11.14 -36.14 1.26
CA VAL A 25 10.69 -34.77 1.51
C VAL A 25 9.27 -34.77 2.06
N ILE A 26 9.08 -34.09 3.19
CA ILE A 26 7.77 -33.92 3.83
C ILE A 26 7.36 -32.46 3.75
N GLU A 27 6.29 -32.18 3.00
CA GLU A 27 5.66 -30.86 2.96
C GLU A 27 4.66 -30.70 4.11
N TRP A 28 4.83 -29.63 4.89
CA TRP A 28 3.87 -29.25 5.91
C TRP A 28 3.15 -27.97 5.47
N PRO A 29 1.84 -28.00 5.21
CA PRO A 29 1.11 -26.80 4.86
C PRO A 29 1.15 -25.81 6.02
N ARG A 30 1.57 -24.57 5.74
CA ARG A 30 1.60 -23.47 6.71
C ARG A 30 0.47 -22.50 6.38
N SER A 31 -0.34 -22.17 7.39
CA SER A 31 -1.25 -21.04 7.36
C SER A 31 -0.62 -19.88 8.13
N LEU A 32 -0.56 -18.70 7.53
CA LEU A 32 -0.03 -17.49 8.14
C LEU A 32 -1.16 -16.47 8.32
N THR A 33 -1.34 -15.95 9.54
CA THR A 33 -2.22 -14.81 9.77
C THR A 33 -1.55 -13.53 9.26
N HIS A 34 -2.06 -12.98 8.15
CA HIS A 34 -1.65 -11.66 7.69
C HIS A 34 -2.33 -10.57 8.53
N ARG A 35 -1.54 -9.76 9.22
CA ARG A 35 -2.04 -8.57 9.94
C ARG A 35 -1.75 -7.33 9.10
N HIS A 36 -2.79 -6.78 8.48
CA HIS A 36 -2.71 -5.50 7.78
C HIS A 36 -3.07 -4.35 8.73
N THR A 37 -2.25 -3.29 8.73
CA THR A 37 -2.52 -2.05 9.46
C THR A 37 -2.78 -0.91 8.49
N TYR A 38 -3.79 -0.09 8.78
CA TYR A 38 -4.02 1.17 8.05
C TYR A 38 -3.09 2.30 8.53
N GLY A 39 -2.15 1.99 9.43
CA GLY A 39 -1.22 2.95 10.01
C GLY A 39 -1.96 4.15 10.60
N LYS A 40 -1.40 5.34 10.39
CA LYS A 40 -1.98 6.61 10.82
C LYS A 40 -3.29 6.97 10.09
N LEU A 41 -3.72 6.24 9.05
CA LEU A 41 -4.97 6.52 8.30
C LEU A 41 -6.21 5.85 8.89
N SER A 42 -6.08 5.08 9.97
CA SER A 42 -7.22 4.46 10.66
C SER A 42 -8.38 5.42 10.98
N PRO A 43 -8.15 6.69 11.41
CA PRO A 43 -9.24 7.64 11.68
C PRO A 43 -10.10 7.94 10.44
N PHE A 44 -9.48 8.09 9.27
CA PHE A 44 -10.18 8.35 8.01
C PHE A 44 -11.22 7.27 7.69
N PHE A 45 -10.79 6.01 7.68
CA PHE A 45 -11.68 4.90 7.35
C PHE A 45 -12.76 4.67 8.41
N LYS A 46 -12.47 4.94 9.69
CA LYS A 46 -13.48 4.89 10.75
C LYS A 46 -14.55 5.96 10.54
N ALA A 47 -14.15 7.18 10.22
CA ALA A 47 -15.07 8.29 9.96
C ALA A 47 -15.93 8.05 8.72
N LEU A 48 -15.37 7.47 7.64
CA LEU A 48 -16.15 7.10 6.46
C LEU A 48 -17.31 6.15 6.80
N LYS A 49 -17.11 5.21 7.74
CA LYS A 49 -18.19 4.32 8.23
C LYS A 49 -19.29 5.07 8.98
N GLU A 50 -19.00 6.26 9.50
CA GLU A 50 -19.94 7.13 10.21
C GLU A 50 -20.55 8.20 9.29
N GLY A 51 -20.27 8.18 7.98
CA GLY A 51 -20.71 9.22 7.04
C GLY A 51 -19.96 10.54 7.18
N LYS A 52 -18.79 10.53 7.83
CA LYS A 52 -17.93 11.71 8.01
C LYS A 52 -16.74 11.63 7.07
N LEU A 53 -16.34 12.77 6.50
CA LEU A 53 -15.15 12.86 5.66
C LEU A 53 -14.06 13.62 6.41
N LEU A 54 -13.03 12.91 6.83
CA LEU A 54 -11.87 13.51 7.47
C LEU A 54 -10.76 13.81 6.47
N ALA A 55 -10.08 14.92 6.70
CA ALA A 55 -8.87 15.32 6.00
C ALA A 55 -7.81 15.72 7.04
N THR A 56 -6.60 16.06 6.58
CA THR A 56 -5.55 16.56 7.48
C THR A 56 -4.96 17.90 7.01
N ARG A 57 -4.49 18.72 7.94
CA ARG A 57 -3.85 20.01 7.67
C ARG A 57 -2.49 20.11 8.38
N CYS A 58 -1.53 20.77 7.75
CA CYS A 58 -0.28 21.14 8.42
C CYS A 58 -0.56 22.19 9.51
N VAL A 59 -0.05 21.95 10.72
CA VAL A 59 -0.18 22.89 11.87
C VAL A 59 1.15 23.54 12.24
N ASN A 60 2.21 23.30 11.47
CA ASN A 60 3.50 23.93 11.69
C ASN A 60 3.45 25.41 11.23
N PRO A 61 3.61 26.39 12.13
CA PRO A 61 3.55 27.82 11.78
C PRO A 61 4.68 28.28 10.86
N GLU A 62 5.78 27.54 10.78
CA GLU A 62 6.90 27.85 9.88
C GLU A 62 6.71 27.28 8.47
N CYS A 63 5.66 26.49 8.25
CA CYS A 63 5.34 25.89 6.96
C CYS A 63 4.38 26.76 6.15
N LYS A 64 4.66 26.90 4.84
CA LYS A 64 3.78 27.63 3.92
C LYS A 64 2.55 26.81 3.50
N GLU A 65 2.58 25.49 3.66
CA GLU A 65 1.44 24.62 3.35
C GLU A 65 0.33 24.84 4.38
N ASN A 66 -0.84 25.25 3.89
CA ASN A 66 -2.00 25.58 4.71
C ASN A 66 -3.31 24.93 4.21
N ARG A 67 -3.25 24.10 3.17
CA ARG A 67 -4.41 23.42 2.58
C ARG A 67 -4.84 22.24 3.43
N LEU A 68 -6.11 21.88 3.25
CA LEU A 68 -6.70 20.67 3.78
C LEU A 68 -6.48 19.52 2.77
N TRP A 69 -5.91 18.41 3.22
CA TRP A 69 -5.51 17.29 2.37
C TRP A 69 -6.51 16.14 2.41
N LEU A 70 -7.06 15.81 1.24
CA LEU A 70 -7.87 14.62 0.98
C LEU A 70 -7.35 13.91 -0.29
N PRO A 71 -6.95 12.63 -0.24
CA PRO A 71 -6.90 11.76 0.94
C PRO A 71 -5.97 12.31 2.04
N PRO A 72 -6.28 12.03 3.33
CA PRO A 72 -5.50 12.55 4.44
C PRO A 72 -4.08 11.98 4.43
N ARG A 73 -3.14 12.78 4.91
CA ARG A 73 -1.73 12.43 5.05
C ARG A 73 -1.31 12.49 6.51
N ALA A 74 -0.44 11.57 6.89
CA ALA A 74 0.13 11.50 8.24
C ALA A 74 1.05 12.71 8.54
N ASP A 75 1.83 13.10 7.55
CA ASP A 75 2.90 14.09 7.66
C ASP A 75 2.83 15.03 6.43
N CYS A 76 3.17 16.30 6.64
CA CYS A 76 3.07 17.37 5.64
C CYS A 76 4.07 17.14 4.49
N PRO A 77 3.67 17.26 3.21
CA PRO A 77 4.59 17.03 2.09
C PRO A 77 5.72 18.06 1.98
N ASP A 78 5.55 19.24 2.57
CA ASP A 78 6.50 20.34 2.43
C ASP A 78 7.51 20.39 3.58
N CYS A 79 7.06 20.15 4.81
CA CYS A 79 7.91 20.26 6.01
C CYS A 79 8.07 18.95 6.79
N ASN A 80 7.46 17.85 6.35
CA ASN A 80 7.51 16.52 7.00
C ASN A 80 7.07 16.48 8.47
N GLN A 81 6.36 17.52 8.94
CA GLN A 81 5.81 17.55 10.29
C GLN A 81 4.47 16.83 10.35
N PRO A 82 4.10 16.22 11.50
CA PRO A 82 2.79 15.60 11.67
C PRO A 82 1.64 16.56 11.37
N MET A 83 0.61 16.05 10.71
CA MET A 83 -0.58 16.82 10.38
C MET A 83 -1.70 16.58 11.40
N ALA A 84 -2.58 17.57 11.57
CA ALA A 84 -3.76 17.47 12.43
C ALA A 84 -4.99 17.05 11.62
N TRP A 85 -5.92 16.33 12.27
CA TRP A 85 -7.19 15.92 11.68
C TRP A 85 -8.21 17.05 11.71
N GLU A 86 -8.97 17.19 10.63
CA GLU A 86 -10.05 18.15 10.49
C GLU A 86 -11.20 17.50 9.70
N GLU A 87 -12.44 17.66 10.18
CA GLU A 87 -13.64 17.17 9.48
C GLU A 87 -14.05 18.15 8.39
N MET A 88 -14.37 17.64 7.20
CA MET A 88 -14.86 18.48 6.13
C MET A 88 -16.31 18.93 6.40
N PRO A 89 -16.64 20.23 6.22
CA PRO A 89 -17.92 20.79 6.64
C PRO A 89 -19.13 20.36 5.78
N GLN A 90 -18.92 19.92 4.53
CA GLN A 90 -20.00 19.52 3.61
C GLN A 90 -19.52 18.42 2.64
N PRO A 91 -19.33 17.18 3.10
CA PRO A 91 -18.88 16.13 2.21
C PRO A 91 -20.05 15.65 1.35
N VAL A 92 -19.95 15.80 0.02
CA VAL A 92 -20.81 15.06 -0.91
C VAL A 92 -20.25 13.65 -0.98
N ILE A 93 -20.78 12.78 -0.13
CA ILE A 93 -20.47 11.34 -0.14
C ILE A 93 -21.58 10.71 -0.98
N GLY A 94 -21.23 10.32 -2.21
CA GLY A 94 -22.16 9.74 -3.18
C GLY A 94 -22.69 8.38 -2.77
#